data_AF-J3L6N6-F1
#
_entry.id   AF-J3L6N6-F1
#
_cell.length_a   1.000
_cell.length_b   1.000
_cell.length_c   1.000
_cell.angle_alpha   90.00
_cell.angle_beta   90.00
_cell.angle_gamma   90.00
#
_symmetry.space_group_name_H-M   'P 1'
#
loop_
_entity.id
_entity.type
_entity.pdbx_description
1 polymer ?
#
loop_
_entity_poly.entity_id
_entity_poly.type
_entity_poly.pdbx_seq_one_letter_code
_entity_poly.pdbx_strand_id
1 'polypeptide(L)'
;MGRSVCVAAAVALALMCCSGVCLGGERLGARECEELGFTGLALCSDCNALAEFVKDQELVEDCRKCCTEDSDDSISKHTFSGAVIEVCMRKLVFYPEVVGFLEEDKDDFPYVETRYVYGSPPKLIMLDDKGDQKETIRIDNWKREHIRQFLKEKVKPAKSDS
;
A
#
# COMPACT_ATOMS: atom_id res chain seq x y z
N MET A 1 17.91 49.07 -50.28
CA MET A 1 17.06 48.67 -49.13
C MET A 1 16.48 47.28 -49.42
N GLY A 2 16.50 46.34 -48.46
CA GLY A 2 15.62 45.16 -48.53
C GLY A 2 16.24 43.75 -48.57
N ARG A 3 17.33 43.45 -47.84
CA ARG A 3 17.80 42.04 -47.69
C ARG A 3 18.16 41.60 -46.27
N SER A 4 18.07 42.47 -45.26
CA SER A 4 18.49 42.14 -43.88
C SER A 4 17.36 41.72 -42.94
N VAL A 5 16.09 41.82 -43.35
CA VAL A 5 14.93 41.62 -42.46
C VAL A 5 14.50 40.15 -42.35
N CYS A 6 14.94 39.27 -43.27
CA CYS A 6 14.48 37.88 -43.28
C CYS A 6 15.30 36.92 -42.38
N VAL A 7 16.44 37.33 -41.83
CA VAL A 7 17.26 36.42 -40.99
C VAL A 7 16.92 36.54 -39.50
N ALA A 8 16.36 37.68 -39.05
CA ALA A 8 16.02 37.87 -37.64
C ALA A 8 14.73 37.14 -37.22
N ALA A 9 13.82 36.85 -38.15
CA ALA A 9 12.56 36.17 -37.83
C ALA A 9 12.70 34.65 -37.61
N ALA A 10 13.79 34.04 -38.09
CA ALA A 10 14.00 32.60 -37.97
C ALA A 10 14.66 32.17 -36.64
N VAL A 11 15.31 33.11 -35.93
CA VAL A 11 16.00 32.79 -34.66
C VAL A 11 15.07 32.96 -33.45
N ALA A 12 14.02 33.78 -33.55
CA ALA A 12 13.07 33.99 -32.46
C ALA A 12 12.03 32.85 -32.29
N LEU A 13 11.86 31.98 -33.29
CA LEU A 13 10.94 30.82 -33.22
C LEU A 13 11.65 29.51 -32.81
N ALA A 14 12.97 29.51 -32.68
CA ALA A 14 13.75 28.33 -32.28
C ALA A 14 14.07 28.28 -30.77
N LEU A 15 13.71 29.31 -30.01
CA LEU A 15 13.96 29.40 -28.55
C LEU A 15 12.71 29.18 -27.70
N MET A 16 11.59 28.73 -28.30
CA MET A 16 10.29 28.62 -27.62
C MET A 16 9.67 27.21 -27.70
N CYS A 17 10.48 26.16 -27.79
CA CYS A 17 9.99 24.76 -27.79
C CYS A 17 10.92 23.75 -27.08
N CYS A 18 11.85 24.21 -26.24
CA CYS A 18 12.60 23.32 -25.35
C CYS A 18 12.17 23.39 -23.88
N SER A 19 11.06 24.08 -23.57
CA SER A 19 10.25 23.75 -22.40
C SER A 19 9.36 22.56 -22.74
N GLY A 20 10.02 21.45 -23.07
CA GLY A 20 9.41 20.15 -22.85
C GLY A 20 9.10 20.10 -21.36
N VAL A 21 7.85 20.33 -21.01
CA VAL A 21 7.32 20.07 -19.68
C VAL A 21 7.54 18.58 -19.47
N CYS A 22 8.64 18.24 -18.80
CA CYS A 22 8.72 17.01 -18.05
C CYS A 22 7.56 17.11 -17.04
N LEU A 23 6.45 16.44 -17.32
CA LEU A 23 5.45 16.10 -16.29
C LEU A 23 6.10 15.04 -15.36
N GLY A 24 7.17 15.44 -14.70
CA GLY A 24 7.65 14.86 -13.46
C GLY A 24 7.42 15.94 -12.42
N GLY A 25 6.55 15.67 -11.44
CA GLY A 25 6.25 16.63 -10.37
C GLY A 25 7.55 17.17 -9.77
N GLU A 26 7.66 18.49 -9.66
CA GLU A 26 8.79 19.16 -9.06
C GLU A 26 8.84 18.75 -7.58
N ARG A 27 9.77 17.86 -7.23
CA ARG A 27 9.91 17.37 -5.85
C ARG A 27 10.68 18.39 -5.03
N LEU A 28 10.07 18.85 -3.95
CA LEU A 28 10.70 19.77 -3.01
C LEU A 28 11.72 19.02 -2.15
N GLY A 29 12.73 19.74 -1.67
CA GLY A 29 13.70 19.19 -0.73
C GLY A 29 13.06 18.92 0.64
N ALA A 30 13.62 17.98 1.41
CA ALA A 30 13.09 17.62 2.72
C ALA A 30 12.95 18.82 3.68
N ARG A 31 13.85 19.80 3.61
CA ARG A 31 13.79 21.03 4.43
C ARG A 31 12.66 21.96 4.03
N GLU A 32 12.36 22.06 2.73
CA GLU A 32 11.27 22.90 2.22
C GLU A 32 9.92 22.30 2.61
N CYS A 33 9.79 20.98 2.54
CA CYS A 33 8.61 20.27 3.03
C CYS A 33 8.39 20.44 4.53
N GLU A 34 9.47 20.41 5.32
CA GLU A 34 9.41 20.67 6.76
C GLU A 34 9.00 22.12 7.07
N GLU A 35 9.47 23.10 6.30
CA GLU A 35 9.05 24.51 6.40
C GLU A 35 7.56 24.72 6.08
N LEU A 36 7.02 23.93 5.13
CA LEU A 36 5.59 23.88 4.82
C LEU A 36 4.77 23.06 5.83
N GLY A 37 5.42 22.42 6.81
CA GLY A 37 4.78 21.62 7.86
C GLY A 37 4.53 20.15 7.50
N PHE A 38 4.96 19.70 6.32
CA PHE A 38 4.92 18.30 5.90
C PHE A 38 6.11 17.55 6.51
N THR A 39 5.90 16.96 7.69
CA THR A 39 6.91 16.15 8.39
C THR A 39 6.55 14.66 8.31
N GLY A 40 7.47 13.84 7.77
CA GLY A 40 7.30 12.39 7.68
C GLY A 40 7.15 11.84 6.25
N LEU A 41 7.28 10.52 6.12
CA LEU A 41 7.18 9.77 4.86
C LEU A 41 5.72 9.63 4.40
N ALA A 42 5.04 10.75 4.12
CA ALA A 42 3.68 10.73 3.59
C ALA A 42 3.68 10.08 2.20
N LEU A 43 2.72 9.17 1.98
CA LEU A 43 2.53 8.52 0.69
C LEU A 43 1.66 9.39 -0.21
N CYS A 44 1.89 9.35 -1.53
CA CYS A 44 1.12 10.20 -2.45
C CYS A 44 -0.38 9.82 -2.50
N SER A 45 -0.74 8.59 -2.11
CA SER A 45 -2.12 8.18 -1.85
C SER A 45 -2.80 8.99 -0.76
N ASP A 46 -2.05 9.36 0.28
CA ASP A 46 -2.58 10.14 1.40
C ASP A 46 -2.92 11.57 0.95
N CYS A 47 -2.09 12.14 0.06
CA CYS A 47 -2.38 13.43 -0.56
C CYS A 47 -3.62 13.38 -1.48
N ASN A 48 -3.89 12.25 -2.13
CA ASN A 48 -5.10 12.07 -2.93
C ASN A 48 -6.35 11.96 -2.06
N ALA A 49 -6.28 11.23 -0.93
CA ALA A 49 -7.37 11.19 0.04
C ALA A 49 -7.62 12.58 0.67
N LEU A 50 -6.55 13.33 0.97
CA LEU A 50 -6.65 14.69 1.50
C LEU A 50 -7.45 15.62 0.58
N ALA A 51 -7.30 15.46 -0.74
CA ALA A 51 -8.00 16.25 -1.75
C ALA A 51 -9.53 16.08 -1.72
N GLU A 52 -10.04 14.98 -1.16
CA GLU A 52 -11.49 14.75 -1.04
C GLU A 52 -12.11 15.59 0.09
N PHE A 53 -11.32 15.93 1.11
CA PHE A 53 -11.80 16.60 2.32
C PHE A 53 -11.35 18.06 2.40
N VAL A 54 -10.21 18.40 1.78
CA VAL A 54 -9.63 19.74 1.82
C VAL A 54 -9.98 20.49 0.54
N LYS A 55 -10.55 21.70 0.71
CA LYS A 55 -10.92 22.60 -0.39
C LYS A 55 -9.76 23.45 -0.90
N ASP A 56 -8.64 23.41 -0.19
CA ASP A 56 -7.42 24.12 -0.51
C ASP A 56 -6.59 23.29 -1.51
N GLN A 57 -6.61 23.71 -2.77
CA GLN A 57 -5.84 23.04 -3.83
C GLN A 57 -4.35 23.27 -3.70
N GLU A 58 -3.93 24.42 -3.15
CA GLU A 58 -2.51 24.74 -2.96
C GLU A 58 -1.89 23.77 -1.95
N LEU A 59 -2.60 23.48 -0.85
CA LEU A 59 -2.16 22.51 0.14
C LEU A 59 -2.04 21.08 -0.42
N VAL A 60 -2.96 20.68 -1.30
CA VAL A 60 -2.92 19.35 -1.95
C VAL A 60 -1.74 19.27 -2.93
N GLU A 61 -1.44 20.34 -3.64
CA GLU A 61 -0.28 20.43 -4.52
C GLU A 61 1.02 20.36 -3.74
N ASP A 62 1.14 21.08 -2.62
CA ASP A 62 2.32 21.05 -1.78
C ASP A 62 2.52 19.68 -1.11
N CYS A 63 1.44 19.02 -0.70
CA CYS A 63 1.47 17.63 -0.25
C CYS A 63 2.06 16.72 -1.33
N ARG A 64 1.62 16.87 -2.60
CA ARG A 64 2.12 16.07 -3.73
C ARG A 64 3.58 16.33 -4.08
N LYS A 65 4.08 17.54 -3.83
CA LYS A 65 5.51 17.87 -4.00
C LYS A 65 6.38 17.27 -2.91
N CYS A 66 5.80 16.97 -1.75
CA CYS A 66 6.46 16.46 -0.55
C CYS A 66 6.25 14.97 -0.28
N CYS A 67 5.36 14.30 -1.02
CA CYS A 67 5.08 12.89 -0.82
C CYS A 67 6.13 11.98 -1.45
N THR A 68 6.22 10.77 -0.92
CA THR A 68 6.93 9.67 -1.56
C THR A 68 5.93 8.91 -2.43
N GLU A 69 6.32 8.61 -3.68
CA GLU A 69 5.52 7.72 -4.54
C GLU A 69 5.17 6.47 -3.75
N ASP A 70 3.91 6.05 -3.88
CA ASP A 70 3.51 4.72 -3.48
C ASP A 70 4.30 3.71 -4.29
N SER A 71 5.44 3.27 -3.76
CA SER A 71 5.98 1.97 -4.14
C SER A 71 4.93 0.97 -3.69
N ASP A 72 4.20 0.46 -4.68
CA ASP A 72 3.17 -0.58 -4.61
C ASP A 72 3.60 -1.81 -3.77
N ASP A 73 4.89 -1.90 -3.44
CA ASP A 73 5.60 -3.03 -2.86
C ASP A 73 5.55 -3.14 -1.33
N SER A 74 4.75 -2.37 -0.58
CA SER A 74 4.76 -2.53 0.89
C SER A 74 3.42 -2.84 1.56
N ILE A 75 2.27 -2.40 1.02
CA ILE A 75 0.98 -2.65 1.70
C ILE A 75 -0.15 -3.08 0.74
N SER A 76 -0.13 -2.67 -0.53
CA SER A 76 -1.20 -2.95 -1.51
C SER A 76 -0.96 -4.17 -2.41
N LYS A 77 0.29 -4.59 -2.65
CA LYS A 77 0.65 -5.60 -3.67
C LYS A 77 1.27 -6.90 -3.14
N HIS A 78 1.34 -7.09 -1.83
CA HIS A 78 1.62 -8.41 -1.29
C HIS A 78 0.32 -9.21 -1.21
N THR A 79 -0.13 -9.71 -2.37
CA THR A 79 -1.08 -10.82 -2.38
C THR A 79 -0.33 -12.05 -1.93
N PHE A 80 -0.70 -12.58 -0.77
CA PHE A 80 -0.15 -13.82 -0.25
C PHE A 80 -0.82 -14.99 -0.95
N SER A 81 -0.07 -16.07 -1.18
CA SER A 81 -0.58 -17.29 -1.81
C SER A 81 -1.40 -18.14 -0.81
N GLY A 82 -1.11 -17.97 0.47
CA GLY A 82 -1.74 -18.69 1.57
C GLY A 82 -1.44 -18.06 2.93
N ALA A 83 -2.03 -18.62 3.98
CA ALA A 83 -1.77 -18.21 5.35
C ALA A 83 -1.83 -19.39 6.32
N VAL A 84 -1.21 -19.25 7.48
CA VAL A 84 -1.25 -20.22 8.58
C VAL A 84 -1.70 -19.52 9.85
N ILE A 85 -2.78 -20.00 10.45
CA ILE A 85 -3.19 -19.59 11.79
C ILE A 85 -2.44 -20.45 12.80
N GLU A 86 -1.47 -19.87 13.48
CA GLU A 86 -0.74 -20.54 14.55
C GLU A 86 -1.33 -20.17 15.92
N VAL A 87 -1.67 -21.18 16.73
CA VAL A 87 -2.28 -20.96 18.04
C VAL A 87 -2.00 -22.09 19.03
N CYS A 88 -1.95 -21.77 20.33
CA CYS A 88 -1.89 -22.78 21.38
C CYS A 88 -3.30 -23.35 21.66
N MET A 89 -3.47 -24.65 21.44
CA MET A 89 -4.73 -25.38 21.67
C MET A 89 -5.30 -25.17 23.10
N ARG A 90 -4.43 -25.11 24.12
CA ARG A 90 -4.86 -24.90 25.52
C ARG A 90 -5.32 -23.47 25.84
N LYS A 91 -4.94 -22.49 25.03
CA LYS A 91 -5.29 -21.08 25.25
C LYS A 91 -6.46 -20.62 24.40
N LEU A 92 -6.97 -21.45 23.48
CA LEU A 92 -8.11 -21.12 22.62
C LEU A 92 -9.35 -20.66 23.37
N VAL A 93 -9.56 -21.17 24.59
CA VAL A 93 -10.66 -20.74 25.47
C VAL A 93 -10.67 -19.24 25.76
N PHE A 94 -9.51 -18.57 25.67
CA PHE A 94 -9.39 -17.13 25.88
C PHE A 94 -9.67 -16.31 24.61
N TYR A 95 -9.81 -16.96 23.47
CA TYR A 95 -9.95 -16.33 22.15
C TYR A 95 -11.19 -16.85 21.42
N PRO A 96 -12.41 -16.58 21.94
CA PRO A 96 -13.65 -17.12 21.38
C PRO A 96 -13.86 -16.72 19.91
N GLU A 97 -13.43 -15.51 19.53
CA GLU A 97 -13.49 -15.02 18.14
C GLU A 97 -12.65 -15.86 17.18
N VAL A 98 -11.43 -16.24 17.61
CA VAL A 98 -10.52 -17.08 16.82
C VAL A 98 -11.06 -18.51 16.73
N VAL A 99 -11.65 -19.03 17.82
CA VAL A 99 -12.31 -20.34 17.82
C VAL A 99 -13.49 -20.34 16.85
N GLY A 100 -14.36 -19.34 16.91
CA GLY A 100 -15.50 -19.23 16.00
C GLY A 100 -15.08 -19.16 14.54
N PHE A 101 -13.99 -18.45 14.23
CA PHE A 101 -13.41 -18.50 12.88
C PHE A 101 -12.92 -19.91 12.51
N LEU A 102 -12.15 -20.56 13.39
CA LEU A 102 -11.56 -21.88 13.11
C LEU A 102 -12.61 -22.98 12.93
N GLU A 103 -13.71 -22.93 13.66
CA GLU A 103 -14.77 -23.96 13.65
C GLU A 103 -15.82 -23.73 12.56
N GLU A 104 -16.17 -22.47 12.27
CA GLU A 104 -17.30 -22.17 11.38
C GLU A 104 -16.90 -21.57 10.03
N ASP A 105 -15.78 -20.84 9.96
CA ASP A 105 -15.40 -20.09 8.76
C ASP A 105 -14.24 -20.71 7.99
N LYS A 106 -13.34 -21.42 8.67
CA LYS A 106 -12.09 -21.92 8.09
C LYS A 106 -12.31 -22.66 6.77
N ASP A 107 -13.39 -23.42 6.65
CA ASP A 107 -13.70 -24.20 5.46
C ASP A 107 -13.97 -23.33 4.21
N ASP A 108 -14.35 -22.06 4.38
CA ASP A 108 -14.45 -21.08 3.28
C ASP A 108 -13.06 -20.67 2.72
N PHE A 109 -11.98 -20.98 3.44
CA PHE A 109 -10.61 -20.51 3.17
C PHE A 109 -9.63 -21.68 3.02
N PRO A 110 -9.66 -22.42 1.90
CA PRO A 110 -8.84 -23.63 1.70
C PRO A 110 -7.32 -23.35 1.67
N TYR A 111 -6.94 -22.11 1.40
CA TYR A 111 -5.56 -21.62 1.41
C TYR A 111 -5.07 -21.21 2.81
N VAL A 112 -5.87 -21.47 3.86
CA VAL A 112 -5.53 -21.16 5.25
C VAL A 112 -5.35 -22.45 6.06
N GLU A 113 -4.12 -22.70 6.49
CA GLU A 113 -3.79 -23.83 7.36
C GLU A 113 -3.90 -23.45 8.84
N THR A 114 -4.09 -24.44 9.71
CA THR A 114 -4.09 -24.22 11.16
C THR A 114 -2.95 -25.03 11.78
N ARG A 115 -2.11 -24.35 12.56
CA ARG A 115 -0.96 -24.97 13.23
C ARG A 115 -1.08 -24.80 14.73
N TYR A 116 -1.06 -25.91 15.47
CA TYR A 116 -1.12 -25.88 16.92
C TYR A 116 0.28 -25.92 17.53
N VAL A 117 0.72 -24.81 18.11
CA VAL A 117 2.04 -24.70 18.74
C VAL A 117 1.87 -24.33 20.21
N TYR A 118 2.50 -25.13 21.08
CA TYR A 118 2.39 -24.91 22.51
C TYR A 118 2.92 -23.53 22.93
N GLY A 119 2.11 -22.81 23.69
CA GLY A 119 2.45 -21.47 24.20
C GLY A 119 2.33 -20.35 23.17
N SER A 120 2.11 -20.66 21.88
CA SER A 120 2.00 -19.65 20.83
C SER A 120 0.70 -18.83 20.98
N PRO A 121 0.78 -17.49 20.98
CA PRO A 121 -0.42 -16.65 20.89
C PRO A 121 -1.06 -16.80 19.51
N PRO A 122 -2.38 -16.57 19.36
CA PRO A 122 -3.03 -16.53 18.06
C PRO A 122 -2.34 -15.53 17.13
N LYS A 123 -1.82 -16.04 16.03
CA LYS A 123 -1.19 -15.22 14.99
C LYS A 123 -1.45 -15.80 13.62
N LEU A 124 -1.52 -14.91 12.64
CA LEU A 124 -1.64 -15.21 11.25
C LEU A 124 -0.25 -15.07 10.60
N ILE A 125 0.23 -16.14 9.98
CA ILE A 125 1.51 -16.19 9.28
C ILE A 125 1.21 -16.21 7.79
N MET A 126 1.66 -15.20 7.06
CA MET A 126 1.39 -15.06 5.63
C MET A 126 2.47 -15.76 4.81
N LEU A 127 2.05 -16.52 3.80
CA LEU A 127 2.93 -17.31 2.95
C LEU A 127 3.06 -16.70 1.56
N ASP A 128 4.24 -16.81 0.97
CA ASP A 128 4.46 -16.48 -0.44
C ASP A 128 4.21 -17.66 -1.37
N ASP A 129 4.36 -17.45 -2.68
CA ASP A 129 4.12 -18.48 -3.71
C ASP A 129 4.98 -19.75 -3.55
N LYS A 130 6.07 -19.69 -2.77
CA LYS A 130 6.96 -20.81 -2.47
C LYS A 130 6.62 -21.50 -1.15
N GLY A 131 5.67 -20.95 -0.39
CA GLY A 131 5.31 -21.40 0.95
C GLY A 131 6.22 -20.85 2.06
N ASP A 132 7.07 -19.86 1.76
CA ASP A 132 7.94 -19.23 2.73
C ASP A 132 7.16 -18.17 3.54
N GLN A 133 7.49 -18.07 4.84
CA GLN A 133 6.85 -17.11 5.74
C GLN A 133 7.35 -15.70 5.44
N LYS A 134 6.45 -14.82 5.00
CA LYS A 134 6.77 -13.42 4.74
C LYS A 134 6.43 -12.50 5.91
N GLU A 135 5.22 -12.66 6.45
CA GLU A 135 4.70 -11.76 7.47
C GLU A 135 4.04 -12.54 8.60
N THR A 136 4.02 -11.97 9.80
CA THR A 136 3.32 -12.54 10.95
C THR A 136 2.57 -11.43 11.70
N ILE A 137 1.27 -11.61 11.85
CA ILE A 137 0.36 -10.64 12.48
C ILE A 137 -0.28 -11.31 13.70
N ARG A 138 -0.30 -10.62 14.84
CA ARG A 138 -1.01 -11.10 16.02
C ARG A 138 -2.50 -10.81 15.91
N ILE A 139 -3.33 -11.81 16.20
CA ILE A 139 -4.80 -11.73 16.07
C ILE A 139 -5.52 -11.92 17.41
N ASP A 140 -4.81 -11.79 18.54
CA ASP A 140 -5.37 -11.95 19.89
C ASP A 140 -6.63 -11.11 20.15
N ASN A 141 -6.69 -9.91 19.56
CA ASN A 141 -7.77 -8.93 19.74
C ASN A 141 -8.66 -8.77 18.50
N TRP A 142 -8.54 -9.67 17.54
CA TRP A 142 -9.34 -9.59 16.32
C TRP A 142 -10.70 -10.23 16.53
N LYS A 143 -11.70 -9.65 15.86
CA LYS A 143 -13.01 -10.26 15.74
C LYS A 143 -13.04 -11.21 14.55
N ARG A 144 -13.96 -12.17 14.56
CA ARG A 144 -14.16 -13.14 13.49
C ARG A 144 -14.29 -12.49 12.11
N GLU A 145 -15.08 -11.42 11.99
CA GLU A 145 -15.31 -10.70 10.74
C GLU A 145 -14.05 -10.02 10.19
N HIS A 146 -13.16 -9.54 11.07
CA HIS A 146 -11.91 -8.92 10.66
C HIS A 146 -10.94 -9.94 10.09
N ILE A 147 -10.89 -11.15 10.69
CA ILE A 147 -10.09 -12.26 10.16
C ILE A 147 -10.58 -12.63 8.75
N ARG A 148 -11.90 -12.80 8.58
CA ARG A 148 -12.50 -13.08 7.26
C ARG A 148 -12.17 -11.98 6.24
N GLN A 149 -12.37 -10.71 6.59
CA GLN A 149 -12.16 -9.59 5.68
C GLN A 149 -10.69 -9.52 5.25
N PHE A 150 -9.77 -9.59 6.22
CA PHE A 150 -8.34 -9.54 5.94
C PHE A 150 -7.89 -10.66 5.01
N LEU A 151 -8.34 -11.89 5.26
CA LEU A 151 -8.01 -13.04 4.42
C LEU A 151 -8.54 -12.90 2.98
N LYS A 152 -9.73 -12.31 2.79
CA LYS A 152 -10.29 -12.05 1.45
C LYS A 152 -9.53 -10.96 0.69
N GLU A 153 -9.07 -9.94 1.40
CA GLU A 153 -8.39 -8.80 0.79
C GLU A 153 -6.92 -9.09 0.49
N LYS A 154 -6.24 -9.80 1.39
CA LYS A 154 -4.77 -9.97 1.36
C LYS A 154 -4.31 -11.32 0.84
N VAL A 155 -5.13 -12.37 0.92
CA VAL A 155 -4.76 -13.70 0.42
C VAL A 155 -5.50 -13.99 -0.86
N LYS A 156 -4.75 -14.15 -1.95
CA LYS A 156 -5.30 -14.57 -3.24
C LYS A 156 -4.64 -15.88 -3.59
N PRO A 157 -5.35 -17.01 -3.46
CA PRO A 157 -4.77 -18.28 -3.88
C PRO A 157 -4.41 -18.17 -5.36
N ALA A 158 -3.22 -18.64 -5.72
CA ALA A 158 -2.93 -18.92 -7.12
C ALA A 158 -4.01 -19.88 -7.60
N LYS A 159 -4.80 -19.45 -8.60
CA LYS A 159 -5.89 -20.27 -9.15
C LYS A 159 -5.33 -21.66 -9.42
N SER A 160 -5.88 -22.67 -8.79
CA SER A 160 -5.66 -24.05 -9.21
C SER A 160 -6.23 -24.16 -10.63
N ASP A 161 -5.35 -24.16 -11.64
CA ASP A 161 -5.73 -24.58 -12.98
C ASP A 161 -6.19 -26.05 -12.89
N SER A 162 -7.50 -26.27 -12.94
CA SER A 162 -8.13 -27.56 -13.27
C SER A 162 -9.54 -27.34 -13.79
#